data_AF-W9XRI9-F1
#
_entry.id   AF-W9XRI9-F1
#
_cell.length_a   1.000
_cell.length_b   1.000
_cell.length_c   1.000
_cell.angle_alpha   90.00
_cell.angle_beta   90.00
_cell.angle_gamma   90.00
#
_symmetry.space_group_name_H-M   'P 1'
#
loop_
_entity.id
_entity.type
_entity.pdbx_description
1 polymer ?
#
loop_
_entity_poly.entity_id
_entity_poly.type
_entity_poly.pdbx_seq_one_letter_code
_entity_poly.pdbx_strand_id
1 'polypeptide(L)'
;MPPYEVVAVPITSPSTTCLVVKEKLLDALKDTGADKSCVELGTALELGLDLSFDRDAQALFSLPTGKVISSVATVRAKCSSGGINSQLHFTGRFFVFESLHVPMLLGNDILDDDGEIRWDSLEIPSGSYIAVTLEIYSPRGDTKTLTATMDTGADCILISMAELMKLGHQPDRNKAATFLLASGEPVESVGQIALDFRLPCWKAPRSANFEVFEKLAVPILLGVELSVEMLGMACLGPVQCPNCEDSAPLVTHLSRKSHRPTRHFRCFVNNKMVRASADTGSDLNLISPSAASRLSSASSIRTEDLSIRLADGSKARVNASFQAFFSPYSAPKESLTVRFHILEGLTADIFLGRQLIDEIGAFNRNRASFSQSLEKSMFYNLNVATLLSKPSGNS
;
A
#
# COMPACT_ATOMS: atom_id res chain seq x y z
N MET A 1 -16.69 5.88 33.87
CA MET A 1 -17.20 5.39 32.57
C MET A 1 -17.79 4.02 32.82
N PRO A 2 -19.02 3.72 32.35
CA PRO A 2 -19.53 2.35 32.40
C PRO A 2 -18.71 1.46 31.45
N PRO A 3 -18.59 0.15 31.73
CA PRO A 3 -17.92 -0.77 30.83
C PRO A 3 -18.68 -0.87 29.51
N TYR A 4 -17.96 -0.78 28.39
CA TYR A 4 -18.50 -1.06 27.07
C TYR A 4 -18.95 -2.52 27.02
N GLU A 5 -20.24 -2.75 26.79
CA GLU A 5 -20.75 -4.07 26.40
C GLU A 5 -20.15 -4.43 25.03
N VAL A 6 -19.30 -5.46 25.02
CA VAL A 6 -18.87 -6.11 23.79
C VAL A 6 -20.06 -6.94 23.31
N VAL A 7 -20.80 -6.42 22.34
CA VAL A 7 -21.87 -7.17 21.66
C VAL A 7 -21.20 -8.29 20.87
N ALA A 8 -21.31 -9.52 21.36
CA ALA A 8 -20.87 -10.70 20.62
C ALA A 8 -21.73 -10.84 19.35
N VAL A 9 -21.14 -10.58 18.19
CA VAL A 9 -21.79 -10.84 16.91
C VAL A 9 -21.96 -12.36 16.78
N PRO A 10 -23.16 -12.87 16.44
CA PRO A 10 -23.38 -14.30 16.27
C PRO A 10 -22.47 -14.83 15.17
N ILE A 11 -21.68 -15.86 15.51
CA ILE A 11 -20.80 -16.55 14.56
C ILE A 11 -21.71 -17.24 13.52
N THR A 12 -21.72 -16.73 12.29
CA THR A 12 -22.20 -17.48 11.12
C THR A 12 -21.40 -18.78 11.05
N SER A 13 -22.07 -19.90 10.80
CA SER A 13 -21.45 -21.24 10.76
C SER A 13 -20.09 -21.23 10.05
N PRO A 14 -19.03 -21.82 10.65
CA PRO A 14 -17.69 -21.79 10.08
C PRO A 14 -17.71 -22.35 8.66
N SER A 15 -17.35 -21.52 7.67
CA SER A 15 -17.25 -21.96 6.28
C SER A 15 -15.80 -22.35 6.01
N THR A 16 -15.60 -23.56 5.49
CA THR A 16 -14.29 -24.03 5.05
C THR A 16 -14.16 -23.91 3.54
N THR A 17 -12.93 -23.78 3.07
CA THR A 17 -12.59 -23.80 1.65
C THR A 17 -11.34 -24.63 1.43
N CYS A 18 -11.28 -25.32 0.30
CA CYS A 18 -10.14 -26.18 -0.03
C CYS A 18 -9.17 -25.41 -0.93
N LEU A 19 -7.93 -25.25 -0.47
CA LEU A 19 -6.85 -24.58 -1.18
C LEU A 19 -5.81 -25.61 -1.64
N VAL A 20 -5.21 -25.38 -2.80
CA VAL A 20 -3.97 -26.08 -3.17
C VAL A 20 -2.78 -25.23 -2.75
N VAL A 21 -1.91 -25.77 -1.91
CA VAL A 21 -0.66 -25.15 -1.45
C VAL A 21 0.48 -26.12 -1.68
N LYS A 22 1.50 -25.74 -2.46
CA LYS A 22 2.61 -26.66 -2.84
C LYS A 22 2.10 -28.03 -3.34
N GLU A 23 1.11 -27.99 -4.25
CA GLU A 23 0.49 -29.19 -4.86
C GLU A 23 -0.30 -30.09 -3.90
N LYS A 24 -0.45 -29.70 -2.63
CA LYS A 24 -1.27 -30.42 -1.63
C LYS A 24 -2.58 -29.68 -1.37
N LEU A 25 -3.66 -30.43 -1.22
CA LEU A 25 -4.96 -29.90 -0.81
C LEU A 25 -4.95 -29.61 0.69
N LEU A 26 -5.48 -28.45 1.06
CA LEU A 26 -5.52 -27.95 2.42
C LEU A 26 -6.87 -27.32 2.72
N ASP A 27 -7.54 -27.82 3.76
CA ASP A 27 -8.76 -27.21 4.25
C ASP A 27 -8.41 -25.97 5.08
N ALA A 28 -8.85 -24.82 4.60
CA ALA A 28 -8.70 -23.54 5.25
C ALA A 28 -10.04 -23.08 5.82
N LEU A 29 -10.05 -22.68 7.08
CA LEU A 29 -11.23 -22.07 7.70
C LEU A 29 -11.29 -20.60 7.34
N LYS A 30 -12.44 -20.13 6.84
CA LYS A 30 -12.67 -18.70 6.65
C LYS A 30 -13.13 -18.08 7.97
N ASP A 31 -12.38 -17.12 8.50
CA ASP A 31 -12.70 -16.40 9.74
C ASP A 31 -12.68 -14.89 9.50
N THR A 32 -13.85 -14.31 9.21
CA THR A 32 -14.02 -12.86 9.05
C THR A 32 -13.85 -12.07 10.35
N GLY A 33 -13.73 -12.74 11.50
CA GLY A 33 -13.37 -12.10 12.75
C GLY A 33 -11.86 -12.06 13.00
N ALA A 34 -11.04 -12.74 12.18
CA ALA A 34 -9.59 -12.68 12.27
C ALA A 34 -9.03 -11.58 11.37
N ASP A 35 -8.11 -10.77 11.89
CA ASP A 35 -7.47 -9.71 11.10
C ASP A 35 -6.39 -10.25 10.15
N LYS A 36 -5.80 -11.41 10.46
CA LYS A 36 -4.70 -12.02 9.71
C LYS A 36 -4.88 -13.50 9.49
N SER A 37 -4.36 -13.96 8.36
CA SER A 37 -4.34 -15.36 7.97
C SER A 37 -3.20 -16.10 8.67
N CYS A 38 -3.50 -17.32 9.09
CA CYS A 38 -2.66 -18.12 9.96
C CYS A 38 -2.51 -19.54 9.41
N VAL A 39 -1.39 -20.21 9.73
CA VAL A 39 -1.15 -21.61 9.38
C VAL A 39 -0.51 -22.34 10.55
N GLU A 40 -0.85 -23.61 10.73
CA GLU A 40 -0.22 -24.43 11.77
C GLU A 40 1.24 -24.74 11.39
N LEU A 41 2.15 -24.72 12.36
CA LEU A 41 3.57 -25.02 12.16
C LEU A 41 3.77 -26.41 11.55
N GLY A 42 3.06 -27.43 12.06
CA GLY A 42 3.11 -28.79 11.53
C GLY A 42 2.71 -28.84 10.06
N THR A 43 1.59 -28.21 9.70
CA THR A 43 1.14 -28.06 8.32
C THR A 43 2.17 -27.35 7.44
N ALA A 44 2.71 -26.21 7.89
CA ALA A 44 3.67 -25.43 7.09
C ALA A 44 4.97 -26.21 6.80
N LEU A 45 5.45 -27.00 7.79
CA LEU A 45 6.59 -27.90 7.62
C LEU A 45 6.27 -29.06 6.67
N GLU A 46 5.09 -29.66 6.79
CA GLU A 46 4.66 -30.78 5.93
C GLU A 46 4.48 -30.35 4.45
N LEU A 47 4.11 -29.10 4.23
CA LEU A 47 4.03 -28.47 2.91
C LEU A 47 5.41 -28.05 2.36
N GLY A 48 6.46 -28.10 3.18
CA GLY A 48 7.81 -27.64 2.79
C GLY A 48 7.85 -26.14 2.50
N LEU A 49 7.13 -25.33 3.29
CA LEU A 49 7.15 -23.89 3.14
C LEU A 49 8.37 -23.27 3.84
N ASP A 50 8.93 -22.21 3.25
CA ASP A 50 10.10 -21.51 3.77
C ASP A 50 9.71 -20.61 4.95
N LEU A 51 9.92 -21.11 6.17
CA LEU A 51 9.60 -20.41 7.41
C LEU A 51 10.63 -19.32 7.74
N SER A 52 10.13 -18.11 8.05
CA SER A 52 10.93 -17.04 8.66
C SER A 52 10.67 -16.96 10.15
N PHE A 53 11.71 -17.25 10.94
CA PHE A 53 11.71 -17.15 12.41
C PHE A 53 12.19 -15.78 12.92
N ASP A 54 12.17 -14.76 12.05
CA ASP A 54 12.54 -13.40 12.45
C ASP A 54 11.55 -12.89 13.50
N ARG A 55 12.08 -12.49 14.66
CA ARG A 55 11.27 -11.99 15.79
C ARG A 55 10.54 -10.70 15.41
N ASP A 56 11.13 -9.89 14.55
CA ASP A 56 10.52 -8.63 14.10
C ASP A 56 9.37 -8.88 13.10
N ALA A 57 9.31 -10.09 12.54
CA ALA A 57 8.25 -10.53 11.64
C ALA A 57 7.08 -11.21 12.37
N GLN A 58 7.24 -11.59 13.64
CA GLN A 58 6.18 -12.17 14.46
C GLN A 58 5.13 -11.11 14.85
N ALA A 59 3.90 -11.53 15.09
CA ALA A 59 2.84 -10.65 15.55
C ALA A 59 2.15 -11.18 16.81
N LEU A 60 1.59 -10.23 17.58
CA LEU A 60 0.74 -10.50 18.74
C LEU A 60 -0.73 -10.48 18.32
N PHE A 61 -1.48 -11.43 18.84
CA PHE A 61 -2.88 -11.65 18.54
C PHE A 61 -3.70 -11.68 19.82
N SER A 62 -4.77 -10.92 19.83
CA SER A 62 -5.76 -10.94 20.90
C SER A 62 -6.85 -11.96 20.58
N LEU A 63 -7.07 -12.88 21.51
CA LEU A 63 -8.18 -13.83 21.47
C LEU A 63 -9.44 -13.19 22.08
N PRO A 64 -10.65 -13.70 21.80
CA PRO A 64 -11.90 -13.19 22.40
C PRO A 64 -11.93 -13.37 23.92
N THR A 65 -11.10 -14.27 24.44
CA THR A 65 -10.87 -14.47 25.88
C THR A 65 -10.06 -13.35 26.53
N GLY A 66 -9.55 -12.39 25.76
CA GLY A 66 -8.62 -11.35 26.20
C GLY A 66 -7.17 -11.82 26.33
N LYS A 67 -6.89 -13.12 26.13
CA LYS A 67 -5.53 -13.66 26.10
C LYS A 67 -4.79 -13.16 24.86
N VAL A 68 -3.52 -12.80 25.02
CA VAL A 68 -2.63 -12.46 23.91
C VAL A 68 -1.71 -13.66 23.61
N ILE A 69 -1.58 -14.01 22.34
CA ILE A 69 -0.67 -15.05 21.85
C ILE A 69 0.25 -14.48 20.76
N SER A 70 1.39 -15.12 20.53
CA SER A 70 2.37 -14.73 19.51
C SER A 70 2.52 -15.81 18.46
N SER A 71 2.65 -15.42 17.19
CA SER A 71 3.10 -16.34 16.13
C SER A 71 4.57 -16.74 16.35
N VAL A 72 4.94 -17.98 16.05
CA VAL A 72 6.32 -18.48 16.17
C VAL A 72 7.18 -18.25 14.92
N ALA A 73 6.54 -18.11 13.76
CA ALA A 73 7.19 -17.79 12.50
C ALA A 73 6.22 -17.06 11.57
N THR A 74 6.71 -16.66 10.41
CA THR A 74 5.86 -16.24 9.29
C THR A 74 6.29 -16.93 8.01
N VAL A 75 5.35 -17.05 7.08
CA VAL A 75 5.59 -17.73 5.81
C VAL A 75 4.83 -17.05 4.69
N ARG A 76 5.34 -17.15 3.47
CA ARG A 76 4.61 -16.79 2.25
C ARG A 76 4.24 -18.05 1.51
N ALA A 77 2.96 -18.18 1.18
CA ALA A 77 2.46 -19.32 0.43
C ALA A 77 1.61 -18.85 -0.74
N LYS A 78 1.83 -19.49 -1.90
CA LYS A 78 0.95 -19.38 -3.05
C LYS A 78 -0.15 -20.43 -2.90
N CYS A 79 -1.39 -19.97 -3.00
CA CYS A 79 -2.59 -20.76 -2.82
C CYS A 79 -3.45 -20.67 -4.09
N SER A 80 -4.11 -21.76 -4.50
CA SER A 80 -5.09 -21.74 -5.59
C SER A 80 -6.40 -22.43 -5.23
N SER A 81 -7.48 -22.10 -5.94
CA SER A 81 -8.80 -22.68 -5.67
C SER A 81 -8.92 -24.10 -6.24
N GLY A 82 -9.31 -25.08 -5.42
CA GLY A 82 -10.03 -26.28 -5.88
C GLY A 82 -9.52 -27.12 -7.07
N GLY A 83 -8.21 -27.14 -7.36
CA GLY A 83 -7.62 -28.06 -8.35
C GLY A 83 -6.23 -27.63 -8.84
N ILE A 84 -5.39 -28.61 -9.21
CA ILE A 84 -4.02 -28.40 -9.72
C ILE A 84 -4.02 -27.49 -10.98
N ASN A 85 -5.15 -27.41 -11.69
CA ASN A 85 -5.32 -26.63 -12.93
C ASN A 85 -6.13 -25.33 -12.75
N SER A 86 -6.39 -24.87 -11.52
CA SER A 86 -7.12 -23.61 -11.33
C SER A 86 -6.27 -22.40 -11.70
N GLN A 87 -6.86 -21.48 -12.46
CA GLN A 87 -6.22 -20.21 -12.82
C GLN A 87 -6.25 -19.19 -11.69
N LEU A 88 -7.13 -19.38 -10.69
CA LEU A 88 -7.27 -18.48 -9.56
C LEU A 88 -6.21 -18.81 -8.51
N HIS A 89 -5.29 -17.88 -8.30
CA HIS A 89 -4.25 -18.00 -7.30
C HIS A 89 -4.03 -16.68 -6.58
N PHE A 90 -3.65 -16.77 -5.30
CA PHE A 90 -3.17 -15.63 -4.53
C PHE A 90 -1.88 -16.03 -3.82
N THR A 91 -1.01 -15.04 -3.55
CA THR A 91 0.16 -15.23 -2.69
C THR A 91 -0.06 -14.47 -1.39
N GLY A 92 -0.28 -15.21 -0.31
CA GLY A 92 -0.55 -14.66 1.03
C GLY A 92 0.66 -14.72 1.94
N ARG A 93 0.72 -13.81 2.92
CA ARG A 93 1.58 -13.97 4.11
C ARG A 93 0.73 -14.62 5.20
N PHE A 94 1.25 -15.66 5.82
CA PHE A 94 0.61 -16.38 6.91
C PHE A 94 1.46 -16.28 8.18
N PHE A 95 0.79 -16.08 9.31
CA PHE A 95 1.40 -16.18 10.62
C PHE A 95 1.35 -17.62 11.10
N VAL A 96 2.50 -18.12 11.56
CA VAL A 96 2.65 -19.54 11.90
C VAL A 96 2.51 -19.69 13.40
N PHE A 97 1.63 -20.59 13.84
CA PHE A 97 1.44 -20.92 15.26
C PHE A 97 1.85 -22.37 15.52
N GLU A 98 2.35 -22.65 16.72
CA GLU A 98 2.73 -24.02 17.14
C GLU A 98 1.56 -25.00 16.99
N SER A 99 0.35 -24.55 17.32
CA SER A 99 -0.87 -25.32 17.15
C SER A 99 -2.02 -24.40 16.77
N LEU A 100 -2.80 -24.83 15.77
CA LEU A 100 -4.09 -24.24 15.41
C LEU A 100 -5.13 -25.36 15.41
N HIS A 101 -6.39 -25.01 15.65
CA HIS A 101 -7.47 -25.99 15.57
C HIS A 101 -7.73 -26.48 14.13
N VAL A 102 -7.26 -25.72 13.15
CA VAL A 102 -7.38 -25.99 11.73
C VAL A 102 -6.01 -25.83 11.08
N PRO A 103 -5.70 -26.56 10.01
CA PRO A 103 -4.40 -26.48 9.34
C PRO A 103 -4.08 -25.06 8.85
N MET A 104 -5.11 -24.32 8.41
CA MET A 104 -5.02 -22.96 7.94
C MET A 104 -6.29 -22.17 8.29
N LEU A 105 -6.12 -20.90 8.63
CA LEU A 105 -7.18 -19.94 8.89
C LEU A 105 -6.98 -18.73 7.99
N LEU A 106 -8.02 -18.33 7.28
CA LEU A 106 -8.02 -17.15 6.42
C LEU A 106 -8.70 -16.01 7.17
N GLY A 107 -7.96 -14.91 7.37
CA GLY A 107 -8.47 -13.68 7.98
C GLY A 107 -8.82 -12.63 6.94
N ASN A 108 -9.21 -11.45 7.40
CA ASN A 108 -9.63 -10.29 6.58
C ASN A 108 -8.50 -9.68 5.73
N ASP A 109 -7.26 -10.13 5.91
CA ASP A 109 -6.16 -9.83 4.99
C ASP A 109 -6.27 -10.60 3.67
N ILE A 110 -7.06 -11.68 3.62
CA ILE A 110 -7.32 -12.50 2.43
C ILE A 110 -8.82 -12.57 2.10
N LEU A 111 -9.69 -12.48 3.10
CA LEU A 111 -11.14 -12.51 2.94
C LEU A 111 -11.74 -11.12 2.69
N ASP A 112 -12.82 -11.06 1.93
CA ASP A 112 -13.71 -9.91 1.84
C ASP A 112 -14.79 -9.90 2.95
N ASP A 113 -15.64 -8.88 2.93
CA ASP A 113 -16.69 -8.70 3.94
C ASP A 113 -17.78 -9.78 3.90
N ASP A 114 -17.91 -10.54 2.80
CA ASP A 114 -18.81 -11.70 2.70
C ASP A 114 -18.12 -13.00 3.14
N GLY A 115 -16.85 -12.93 3.53
CA GLY A 115 -16.02 -14.07 3.87
C GLY A 115 -15.55 -14.84 2.64
N GLU A 116 -15.53 -14.24 1.45
CA GLU A 116 -14.98 -14.88 0.26
C GLU A 116 -13.52 -14.50 0.04
N ILE A 117 -12.75 -15.41 -0.58
CA ILE A 117 -11.32 -15.19 -0.85
C ILE A 117 -11.17 -14.14 -1.94
N ARG A 118 -10.32 -13.14 -1.69
CA ARG A 118 -9.87 -12.16 -2.69
C ARG A 118 -8.84 -12.78 -3.64
N TRP A 119 -9.32 -13.48 -4.65
CA TRP A 119 -8.49 -14.16 -5.66
C TRP A 119 -7.68 -13.20 -6.55
N ASP A 120 -7.97 -11.90 -6.51
CA ASP A 120 -7.32 -10.87 -7.33
C ASP A 120 -6.00 -10.33 -6.74
N SER A 121 -5.44 -10.98 -5.70
CA SER A 121 -4.12 -10.62 -5.15
C SER A 121 -3.01 -11.05 -6.12
N LEU A 122 -2.93 -10.37 -7.26
CA LEU A 122 -1.89 -10.53 -8.26
C LEU A 122 -0.53 -10.11 -7.69
N GLU A 123 0.49 -10.91 -7.99
CA GLU A 123 1.85 -10.39 -8.10
C GLU A 123 1.80 -9.25 -9.11
N ILE A 124 1.91 -8.00 -8.65
CA ILE A 124 1.99 -6.82 -9.53
C ILE A 124 3.25 -7.03 -10.38
N PRO A 125 3.12 -7.20 -11.71
CA PRO A 125 4.29 -7.30 -12.57
C PRO A 125 5.09 -6.00 -12.45
N SER A 126 6.40 -6.11 -12.24
CA SER A 126 7.34 -5.00 -12.32
C SER A 126 7.11 -4.24 -13.63
N GLY A 127 6.69 -2.97 -13.53
CA GLY A 127 6.33 -2.11 -14.66
C GLY A 127 4.85 -1.71 -14.76
N SER A 128 3.98 -2.21 -13.87
CA SER A 128 2.57 -1.79 -13.83
C SER A 128 2.38 -0.54 -12.97
N TYR A 129 1.60 0.43 -13.45
CA TYR A 129 1.15 1.52 -12.59
C TYR A 129 0.17 0.93 -11.58
N ILE A 130 0.22 1.40 -10.33
CA ILE A 130 -0.91 1.17 -9.42
C ILE A 130 -2.02 2.14 -9.82
N ALA A 131 -2.64 1.85 -10.96
CA ALA A 131 -3.82 2.54 -11.41
C ALA A 131 -5.05 1.74 -11.03
N VAL A 132 -6.09 2.44 -10.66
CA VAL A 132 -7.39 1.86 -10.35
C VAL A 132 -8.44 2.52 -11.20
N THR A 133 -9.48 1.77 -11.51
CA THR A 133 -10.64 2.29 -12.19
C THR A 133 -11.62 2.84 -11.16
N LEU A 134 -12.07 4.08 -11.27
CA LEU A 134 -13.14 4.67 -10.46
C LEU A 134 -14.38 4.82 -11.30
N GLU A 135 -15.51 4.44 -10.72
CA GLU A 135 -16.82 4.84 -11.21
C GLU A 135 -17.21 6.14 -10.51
N ILE A 136 -17.34 7.25 -11.23
CA ILE A 136 -17.73 8.55 -10.69
C ILE A 136 -19.14 8.91 -11.16
N TYR A 137 -19.94 9.40 -10.23
CA TYR A 137 -21.33 9.76 -10.47
C TYR A 137 -21.45 11.20 -10.98
N SER A 138 -22.18 11.38 -12.08
CA SER A 138 -22.52 12.69 -12.62
C SER A 138 -23.71 13.32 -11.86
N PRO A 139 -23.96 14.64 -12.00
CA PRO A 139 -25.15 15.28 -11.42
C PRO A 139 -26.47 14.68 -11.90
N ARG A 140 -26.46 13.99 -13.05
CA ARG A 140 -27.64 13.40 -13.68
C ARG A 140 -27.91 11.97 -13.22
N GLY A 141 -27.06 11.40 -12.38
CA GLY A 141 -27.15 10.01 -11.92
C GLY A 141 -26.43 8.99 -12.83
N ASP A 142 -25.98 9.40 -14.02
CA ASP A 142 -25.14 8.56 -14.87
C ASP A 142 -23.76 8.36 -14.26
N THR A 143 -23.14 7.20 -14.50
CA THR A 143 -21.78 6.92 -14.04
C THR A 143 -20.78 6.98 -15.19
N LYS A 144 -19.56 7.42 -14.87
CA LYS A 144 -18.41 7.37 -15.78
C LYS A 144 -17.24 6.69 -15.14
N THR A 145 -16.61 5.84 -15.93
CA THR A 145 -15.43 5.09 -15.54
C THR A 145 -14.17 5.86 -15.90
N LEU A 146 -13.36 6.22 -14.90
CA LEU A 146 -12.12 6.97 -15.04
C LEU A 146 -10.95 6.20 -14.43
N THR A 147 -9.78 6.28 -15.03
CA THR A 147 -8.56 5.73 -14.45
C THR A 147 -7.94 6.74 -13.48
N ALA A 148 -7.66 6.33 -12.26
CA ALA A 148 -6.86 7.09 -11.31
C ALA A 148 -5.54 6.40 -11.02
N THR A 149 -4.52 7.19 -10.70
CA THR A 149 -3.23 6.71 -10.21
C THR A 149 -3.20 6.83 -8.70
N MET A 150 -2.81 5.77 -8.01
CA MET A 150 -2.57 5.81 -6.58
C MET A 150 -1.24 6.46 -6.26
N ASP A 151 -1.28 7.49 -5.43
CA ASP A 151 -0.14 8.32 -5.12
C ASP A 151 -0.06 8.60 -3.62
N THR A 152 0.83 7.89 -2.93
CA THR A 152 1.14 8.15 -1.52
C THR A 152 1.98 9.41 -1.28
N GLY A 153 2.51 10.01 -2.34
CA GLY A 153 3.17 11.31 -2.35
C GLY A 153 2.20 12.48 -2.54
N ALA A 154 0.94 12.24 -2.91
CA ALA A 154 -0.10 13.26 -2.96
C ALA A 154 -0.88 13.35 -1.64
N ASP A 155 -1.08 14.56 -1.11
CA ASP A 155 -1.78 14.75 0.17
C ASP A 155 -3.29 14.48 0.09
N CYS A 156 -3.90 14.70 -1.07
CA CYS A 156 -5.35 14.66 -1.27
C CYS A 156 -5.71 14.01 -2.60
N ILE A 157 -7.02 13.82 -2.84
CA ILE A 157 -7.53 13.32 -4.11
C ILE A 157 -7.61 14.48 -5.10
N LEU A 158 -7.14 14.27 -6.32
CA LEU A 158 -7.05 15.30 -7.35
C LEU A 158 -7.69 14.84 -8.66
N ILE A 159 -8.32 15.76 -9.38
CA ILE A 159 -8.90 15.53 -10.71
C ILE A 159 -8.55 16.67 -11.66
N SER A 160 -8.29 16.32 -12.93
CA SER A 160 -8.08 17.35 -13.94
C SER A 160 -9.40 18.04 -14.32
N MET A 161 -9.33 19.33 -14.66
CA MET A 161 -10.47 20.09 -15.15
C MET A 161 -11.09 19.45 -16.40
N ALA A 162 -10.26 18.85 -17.26
CA ALA A 162 -10.72 18.13 -18.45
C ALA A 162 -11.64 16.95 -18.10
N GLU A 163 -11.29 16.12 -17.11
CA GLU A 163 -12.16 15.02 -16.67
C GLU A 163 -13.40 15.54 -15.93
N LEU A 164 -13.25 16.57 -15.10
CA LEU A 164 -14.38 17.15 -14.39
C LEU A 164 -15.45 17.71 -15.35
N MET A 165 -15.01 18.40 -16.40
CA MET A 165 -15.90 18.94 -17.44
C MET A 165 -16.60 17.82 -18.22
N LYS A 166 -15.93 16.69 -18.47
CA LYS A 166 -16.59 15.51 -19.05
C LYS A 166 -17.69 14.96 -18.14
N LEU A 167 -17.56 15.08 -16.82
CA LEU A 167 -18.59 14.68 -15.86
C LEU A 167 -19.75 15.69 -15.76
N GLY A 168 -19.61 16.88 -16.34
CA GLY A 168 -20.63 17.94 -16.29
C GLY A 168 -20.66 18.71 -14.97
N HIS A 169 -19.57 18.67 -14.21
CA HIS A 169 -19.42 19.33 -12.91
C HIS A 169 -18.64 20.64 -13.03
N GLN A 170 -18.77 21.51 -12.03
CA GLN A 170 -17.95 22.72 -11.89
C GLN A 170 -17.34 22.82 -10.48
N PRO A 171 -16.07 23.21 -10.34
CA PRO A 171 -15.45 23.35 -9.04
C PRO A 171 -15.93 24.59 -8.30
N ASP A 172 -15.96 24.52 -6.97
CA ASP A 172 -16.07 25.71 -6.12
C ASP A 172 -14.72 26.44 -6.09
N ARG A 173 -14.64 27.52 -6.87
CA ARG A 173 -13.42 28.34 -7.02
C ARG A 173 -13.03 29.07 -5.73
N ASN A 174 -13.96 29.26 -4.79
CA ASN A 174 -13.65 29.90 -3.50
C ASN A 174 -12.84 28.99 -2.57
N LYS A 175 -12.73 27.71 -2.92
CA LYS A 175 -11.95 26.69 -2.19
C LYS A 175 -10.61 26.37 -2.85
N ALA A 176 -10.15 27.21 -3.78
CA ALA A 176 -8.82 27.09 -4.35
C ALA A 176 -7.74 27.09 -3.26
N ALA A 177 -6.70 26.29 -3.45
CA ALA A 177 -5.60 26.16 -2.51
C ALA A 177 -4.25 26.10 -3.25
N THR A 178 -3.19 26.50 -2.55
CA THR A 178 -1.82 26.42 -3.08
C THR A 178 -1.15 25.11 -2.66
N PHE A 179 -0.53 24.47 -3.64
CA PHE A 179 0.23 23.24 -3.51
C PHE A 179 1.68 23.47 -3.94
N LEU A 180 2.55 22.54 -3.59
CA LEU A 180 3.92 22.47 -4.02
C LEU A 180 4.10 21.21 -4.87
N LEU A 181 4.66 21.39 -6.07
CA LEU A 181 5.14 20.28 -6.88
C LEU A 181 6.38 19.64 -6.23
N ALA A 182 6.80 18.49 -6.75
CA ALA A 182 8.06 17.88 -6.38
C ALA A 182 9.25 18.85 -6.46
N SER A 183 9.29 19.74 -7.45
CA SER A 183 10.34 20.76 -7.62
C SER A 183 10.26 21.92 -6.63
N GLY A 184 9.29 21.95 -5.71
CA GLY A 184 9.05 23.06 -4.79
C GLY A 184 8.36 24.27 -5.41
N GLU A 185 8.11 24.23 -6.72
CA GLU A 185 7.35 25.27 -7.41
C GLU A 185 5.89 25.26 -6.94
N PRO A 186 5.32 26.44 -6.60
CA PRO A 186 3.94 26.54 -6.19
C PRO A 186 2.99 26.41 -7.40
N VAL A 187 1.89 25.70 -7.19
CA VAL A 187 0.79 25.58 -8.14
C VAL A 187 -0.54 25.77 -7.42
N GLU A 188 -1.51 26.42 -8.05
CA GLU A 188 -2.84 26.64 -7.49
C GLU A 188 -3.85 25.65 -8.06
N SER A 189 -4.70 25.10 -7.20
CA SER A 189 -5.92 24.41 -7.65
C SER A 189 -6.92 25.44 -8.18
N VAL A 190 -7.72 25.04 -9.16
CA VAL A 190 -8.84 25.82 -9.70
C VAL A 190 -9.94 25.99 -8.65
N GLY A 191 -10.07 25.00 -7.76
CA GLY A 191 -11.08 24.94 -6.71
C GLY A 191 -11.23 23.51 -6.18
N GLN A 192 -12.31 23.27 -5.45
CA GLN A 192 -12.62 21.96 -4.88
C GLN A 192 -14.04 21.53 -5.23
N ILE A 193 -14.28 20.22 -5.31
CA ILE A 193 -15.62 19.66 -5.49
C ILE A 193 -15.80 18.36 -4.70
N ALA A 194 -16.99 18.15 -4.14
CA ALA A 194 -17.37 16.86 -3.56
C ALA A 194 -17.95 15.96 -4.66
N LEU A 195 -17.38 14.78 -4.85
CA LEU A 195 -17.86 13.80 -5.82
C LEU A 195 -18.17 12.47 -5.14
N ASP A 196 -19.25 11.85 -5.57
CA ASP A 196 -19.54 10.45 -5.27
C ASP A 196 -18.77 9.57 -6.26
N PHE A 197 -18.09 8.56 -5.74
CA PHE A 197 -17.35 7.60 -6.53
C PHE A 197 -17.36 6.22 -5.90
N ARG A 198 -17.12 5.19 -6.70
CA ARG A 198 -17.04 3.80 -6.27
C ARG A 198 -15.80 3.15 -6.85
N LEU A 199 -15.06 2.44 -6.00
CA LEU A 199 -13.99 1.55 -6.43
C LEU A 199 -14.56 0.16 -6.75
N PRO A 200 -13.90 -0.63 -7.62
CA PRO A 200 -14.38 -1.95 -8.02
C PRO A 200 -14.58 -2.91 -6.84
N CYS A 201 -13.71 -2.79 -5.83
CA CYS A 201 -13.77 -3.58 -4.61
C CYS A 201 -14.79 -3.07 -3.57
N TRP A 202 -15.47 -1.94 -3.82
CA TRP A 202 -16.41 -1.35 -2.88
C TRP A 202 -17.85 -1.68 -3.23
N LYS A 203 -18.60 -2.17 -2.24
CA LYS A 203 -20.04 -2.46 -2.37
C LYS A 203 -20.88 -1.20 -2.55
N ALA A 204 -20.51 -0.12 -1.88
CA ALA A 204 -21.24 1.14 -1.89
C ALA A 204 -20.36 2.31 -2.38
N PRO A 205 -20.96 3.31 -3.05
CA PRO A 205 -20.28 4.57 -3.35
C PRO A 205 -19.87 5.30 -2.07
N ARG A 206 -18.81 6.10 -2.17
CA ARG A 206 -18.38 7.03 -1.13
C ARG A 206 -18.27 8.43 -1.72
N SER A 207 -18.42 9.44 -0.87
CA SER A 207 -18.21 10.84 -1.22
C SER A 207 -16.85 11.30 -0.70
N ALA A 208 -16.08 12.00 -1.53
CA ALA A 208 -14.88 12.70 -1.07
C ALA A 208 -14.70 14.04 -1.80
N ASN A 209 -13.87 14.91 -1.21
CA ASN A 209 -13.48 16.17 -1.83
C ASN A 209 -12.30 15.93 -2.78
N PHE A 210 -12.47 16.38 -4.02
CA PHE A 210 -11.45 16.39 -5.06
C PHE A 210 -10.94 17.82 -5.24
N GLU A 211 -9.63 17.96 -5.21
CA GLU A 211 -8.96 19.18 -5.65
C GLU A 211 -8.88 19.20 -7.18
N VAL A 212 -9.29 20.31 -7.77
CA VAL A 212 -9.43 20.41 -9.22
C VAL A 212 -8.28 21.21 -9.78
N PHE A 213 -7.55 20.62 -10.72
CA PHE A 213 -6.38 21.24 -11.34
C PHE A 213 -6.63 21.49 -12.81
N GLU A 214 -6.17 22.63 -13.32
CA GLU A 214 -6.34 22.98 -14.74
C GLU A 214 -5.74 21.90 -15.64
N LYS A 215 -4.54 21.42 -15.28
CA LYS A 215 -3.87 20.29 -15.92
C LYS A 215 -3.31 19.37 -14.85
N LEU A 216 -3.45 18.07 -15.09
CA LEU A 216 -2.73 17.02 -14.37
C LEU A 216 -2.08 16.10 -15.40
N ALA A 217 -0.94 15.54 -15.02
CA ALA A 217 -0.20 14.57 -15.82
C ALA A 217 -0.96 13.23 -15.97
N VAL A 218 -1.92 12.97 -15.08
CA VAL A 218 -2.83 11.83 -15.10
C VAL A 218 -4.27 12.32 -14.85
N PRO A 219 -5.31 11.55 -15.22
CA PRO A 219 -6.69 12.01 -15.11
C PRO A 219 -7.11 12.32 -13.65
N ILE A 220 -6.73 11.43 -12.74
CA ILE A 220 -7.01 11.49 -11.30
C ILE A 220 -5.80 10.98 -10.52
N LEU A 221 -5.46 11.65 -9.41
CA LEU A 221 -4.51 11.16 -8.40
C LEU A 221 -5.26 10.84 -7.12
N LEU A 222 -5.09 9.64 -6.57
CA LEU A 222 -5.61 9.27 -5.26
C LEU A 222 -4.54 9.50 -4.22
N GLY A 223 -4.75 10.48 -3.33
CA GLY A 223 -3.79 10.80 -2.29
C GLY A 223 -3.56 9.70 -1.26
N VAL A 224 -2.63 9.97 -0.35
CA VAL A 224 -2.07 9.04 0.62
C VAL A 224 -3.10 8.36 1.53
N GLU A 225 -4.18 9.05 1.91
CA GLU A 225 -5.21 8.46 2.77
C GLU A 225 -5.91 7.29 2.08
N LEU A 226 -6.44 7.53 0.87
CA LEU A 226 -7.15 6.52 0.10
C LEU A 226 -6.20 5.46 -0.47
N SER A 227 -5.00 5.86 -0.93
CA SER A 227 -4.00 4.93 -1.44
C SER A 227 -3.55 3.91 -0.38
N VAL A 228 -3.34 4.33 0.87
CA VAL A 228 -2.98 3.40 1.95
C VAL A 228 -4.14 2.49 2.34
N GLU A 229 -5.38 3.00 2.35
CA GLU A 229 -6.57 2.17 2.55
C GLU A 229 -6.66 1.07 1.48
N MET A 230 -6.50 1.45 0.22
CA MET A 230 -6.58 0.54 -0.93
C MET A 230 -5.45 -0.49 -0.97
N LEU A 231 -4.21 -0.09 -0.64
CA LEU A 231 -3.07 -1.01 -0.49
C LEU A 231 -3.35 -2.07 0.59
N GLY A 232 -4.10 -1.74 1.63
CA GLY A 232 -4.53 -2.68 2.66
C GLY A 232 -5.66 -3.62 2.23
N MET A 233 -6.45 -3.24 1.22
CA MET A 233 -7.64 -3.99 0.76
C MET A 233 -7.40 -4.84 -0.50
N ALA A 234 -6.19 -4.81 -1.09
CA ALA A 234 -5.87 -5.50 -2.33
C ALA A 234 -6.81 -5.14 -3.51
N CYS A 235 -7.35 -3.93 -3.54
CA CYS A 235 -8.24 -3.41 -4.59
C CYS A 235 -7.55 -3.16 -5.95
N LEU A 236 -6.40 -3.80 -6.19
CA LEU A 236 -5.48 -3.48 -7.27
C LEU A 236 -5.67 -4.46 -8.41
N GLY A 237 -6.21 -3.98 -9.53
CA GLY A 237 -6.09 -4.66 -10.81
C GLY A 237 -4.78 -4.27 -11.51
N PRO A 238 -4.12 -5.17 -12.25
CA PRO A 238 -3.02 -4.79 -13.13
C PRO A 238 -3.59 -3.89 -14.25
N VAL A 239 -3.31 -2.60 -14.20
CA VAL A 239 -3.52 -1.73 -15.36
C VAL A 239 -2.18 -1.65 -16.08
N GLN A 240 -2.07 -2.42 -17.17
CA GLN A 240 -0.97 -2.26 -18.11
C GLN A 240 -1.01 -0.83 -18.63
N CYS A 241 0.10 -0.09 -18.48
CA CYS A 241 0.26 1.18 -19.17
C CYS A 241 0.61 0.87 -20.63
N PRO A 242 -0.25 1.16 -21.61
CA PRO A 242 -0.02 0.73 -22.98
C PRO A 242 1.16 1.46 -23.66
N ASN A 243 1.67 2.55 -23.07
CA ASN A 243 2.59 3.51 -23.72
C ASN A 243 3.78 3.96 -22.83
N CYS A 244 4.18 3.19 -21.81
CA CYS A 244 5.19 3.64 -20.84
C CYS A 244 6.65 3.58 -21.33
N GLU A 245 6.97 2.91 -22.44
CA GLU A 245 8.37 2.79 -22.89
C GLU A 245 8.95 4.10 -23.49
N ASP A 246 8.11 5.01 -23.98
CA ASP A 246 8.54 6.25 -24.66
C ASP A 246 8.21 7.55 -23.90
N SER A 247 7.66 7.45 -22.68
CA SER A 247 7.25 8.62 -21.90
C SER A 247 8.36 9.08 -20.95
N ALA A 248 8.60 10.38 -20.87
CA ALA A 248 9.50 10.95 -19.85
C ALA A 248 9.05 10.50 -18.44
N PRO A 249 10.01 10.18 -17.52
CA PRO A 249 9.66 9.72 -16.18
C PRO A 249 8.73 10.70 -15.48
N LEU A 250 7.71 10.16 -14.82
CA LEU A 250 6.66 10.90 -14.14
C LEU A 250 6.95 11.00 -12.65
N VAL A 251 6.70 12.18 -12.07
CA VAL A 251 6.82 12.46 -10.64
C VAL A 251 5.56 13.21 -10.23
N THR A 252 4.66 12.54 -9.49
CA THR A 252 3.33 13.09 -9.19
C THR A 252 3.20 13.70 -7.80
N HIS A 253 4.28 13.72 -7.00
CA HIS A 253 4.27 14.35 -5.68
C HIS A 253 3.62 15.74 -5.71
N LEU A 254 2.63 15.90 -4.84
CA LEU A 254 1.88 17.14 -4.71
C LEU A 254 1.41 17.33 -3.26
N SER A 255 2.01 18.29 -2.58
CA SER A 255 1.71 18.58 -1.17
C SER A 255 1.04 19.93 -1.01
N ARG A 256 0.09 20.06 -0.08
CA ARG A 256 -0.47 21.38 0.25
C ARG A 256 0.61 22.21 0.91
N LYS A 257 0.78 23.47 0.47
CA LYS A 257 1.80 24.36 1.02
C LYS A 257 1.65 24.58 2.55
N SER A 258 0.43 24.45 3.07
CA SER A 258 0.11 24.57 4.50
C SER A 258 0.29 23.26 5.29
N HIS A 259 0.46 22.12 4.62
CA HIS A 259 0.62 20.82 5.27
C HIS A 259 2.09 20.42 5.29
N ARG A 260 2.50 19.82 6.41
CA ARG A 260 3.75 19.08 6.48
C ARG A 260 3.45 17.62 6.16
N PRO A 261 4.29 16.91 5.38
CA PRO A 261 4.14 15.48 5.20
C PRO A 261 4.08 14.79 6.57
N THR A 262 2.98 14.12 6.85
CA THR A 262 2.73 13.51 8.17
C THR A 262 3.34 12.11 8.29
N ARG A 263 3.80 11.51 7.19
CA ARG A 263 4.28 10.14 7.10
C ARG A 263 5.64 10.07 6.44
N HIS A 264 6.69 10.01 7.25
CA HIS A 264 8.04 9.80 6.75
C HIS A 264 8.43 8.33 6.82
N PHE A 265 9.02 7.82 5.74
CA PHE A 265 9.70 6.54 5.71
C PHE A 265 11.13 6.71 6.23
N ARG A 266 11.45 6.09 7.37
CA ARG A 266 12.81 6.08 7.92
C ARG A 266 13.64 5.05 7.17
N CYS A 267 14.82 5.45 6.71
CA CYS A 267 15.76 4.57 6.01
C CYS A 267 17.19 5.00 6.28
N PHE A 268 18.14 4.17 5.86
CA PHE A 268 19.56 4.49 5.83
C PHE A 268 20.02 4.65 4.39
N VAL A 269 20.76 5.73 4.13
CA VAL A 269 21.45 5.96 2.86
C VAL A 269 22.93 6.14 3.14
N ASN A 270 23.77 5.27 2.59
CA ASN A 270 25.21 5.18 2.92
C ASN A 270 25.45 5.17 4.44
N ASN A 271 24.70 4.32 5.15
CA ASN A 271 24.70 4.16 6.62
C ASN A 271 24.27 5.39 7.43
N LYS A 272 23.72 6.43 6.80
CA LYS A 272 23.17 7.60 7.50
C LYS A 272 21.66 7.53 7.53
N MET A 273 21.08 7.68 8.72
CA MET A 273 19.62 7.69 8.89
C MET A 273 19.04 8.96 8.26
N VAL A 274 17.99 8.77 7.46
CA VAL A 274 17.28 9.83 6.75
C VAL A 274 15.78 9.59 6.79
N ARG A 275 15.02 10.65 6.50
CA ARG A 275 13.57 10.60 6.34
C ARG A 275 13.24 10.84 4.88
N ALA A 276 12.61 9.87 4.26
CA ALA A 276 12.12 9.96 2.90
C ALA A 276 10.60 10.06 2.86
N SER A 277 10.05 10.56 1.77
CA SER A 277 8.64 10.39 1.43
C SER A 277 8.49 9.21 0.47
N ALA A 278 7.59 8.29 0.78
CA ALA A 278 7.26 7.20 -0.14
C ALA A 278 6.22 7.72 -1.14
N ASP A 279 6.56 7.80 -2.41
CA ASP A 279 5.72 8.29 -3.50
C ASP A 279 5.50 7.18 -4.55
N THR A 280 4.35 6.51 -4.46
CA THR A 280 3.95 5.44 -5.41
C THR A 280 3.61 5.94 -6.80
N GLY A 281 3.42 7.25 -6.97
CA GLY A 281 3.15 7.87 -8.27
C GLY A 281 4.41 8.35 -8.99
N SER A 282 5.57 8.33 -8.32
CA SER A 282 6.87 8.68 -8.89
C SER A 282 7.62 7.49 -9.49
N ASP A 283 8.16 7.68 -10.69
CA ASP A 283 9.00 6.71 -11.40
C ASP A 283 10.44 6.67 -10.88
N LEU A 284 10.92 7.80 -10.33
CA LEU A 284 12.31 7.97 -9.93
C LEU A 284 12.48 8.14 -8.43
N ASN A 285 13.60 7.67 -7.90
CA ASN A 285 14.07 8.09 -6.58
C ASN A 285 14.73 9.46 -6.70
N LEU A 286 14.15 10.46 -6.05
CA LEU A 286 14.65 11.84 -6.08
C LEU A 286 15.34 12.20 -4.76
N ILE A 287 16.33 13.08 -4.83
CA ILE A 287 17.04 13.59 -3.67
C ILE A 287 17.32 15.09 -3.83
N SER A 288 17.22 15.85 -2.74
CA SER A 288 17.54 17.27 -2.76
C SER A 288 19.07 17.49 -2.88
N PRO A 289 19.54 18.60 -3.48
CA PRO A 289 20.97 18.91 -3.52
C PRO A 289 21.60 18.95 -2.11
N SER A 290 20.85 19.47 -1.14
CA SER A 290 21.29 19.53 0.26
C SER A 290 21.48 18.13 0.85
N ALA A 291 20.56 17.19 0.60
CA ALA A 291 20.68 15.81 1.07
C ALA A 291 21.79 15.06 0.31
N ALA A 292 21.90 15.26 -1.01
CA ALA A 292 22.97 14.68 -1.81
C ALA A 292 24.36 15.07 -1.29
N SER A 293 24.56 16.35 -0.93
CA SER A 293 25.83 16.82 -0.37
C SER A 293 26.19 16.16 0.97
N ARG A 294 25.19 15.75 1.76
CA ARG A 294 25.39 15.06 3.05
C ARG A 294 25.59 13.55 2.89
N LEU A 295 24.99 12.95 1.87
CA LEU A 295 24.84 11.50 1.73
C LEU A 295 25.75 10.89 0.65
N SER A 296 26.33 11.71 -0.22
CA SER A 296 27.24 11.29 -1.28
C SER A 296 28.65 11.84 -1.07
N SER A 297 29.63 11.25 -1.77
CA SER A 297 30.93 11.87 -1.98
C SER A 297 30.91 12.64 -3.29
N ALA A 298 31.55 13.81 -3.36
CA ALA A 298 31.57 14.63 -4.59
C ALA A 298 32.03 13.84 -5.84
N SER A 299 32.93 12.88 -5.68
CA SER A 299 33.41 11.99 -6.75
C SER A 299 32.40 10.94 -7.24
N SER A 300 31.31 10.71 -6.50
CA SER A 300 30.26 9.74 -6.87
C SER A 300 29.12 10.35 -7.69
N ILE A 301 29.05 11.69 -7.75
CA ILE A 301 28.02 12.40 -8.50
C ILE A 301 28.37 12.36 -10.00
N ARG A 302 27.40 11.95 -10.80
CA ARG A 302 27.49 11.92 -12.26
C ARG A 302 26.56 12.98 -12.83
N THR A 303 27.01 13.66 -13.89
CA THR A 303 26.15 14.55 -14.67
C THR A 303 25.09 13.74 -15.38
N GLU A 304 23.88 14.27 -15.40
CA GLU A 304 22.73 13.73 -16.11
C GLU A 304 22.14 14.84 -17.01
N ASP A 305 21.39 14.44 -18.02
CA ASP A 305 20.50 15.34 -18.74
C ASP A 305 19.14 14.67 -18.93
N LEU A 306 18.39 14.59 -17.83
CA LEU A 306 17.11 13.91 -17.79
C LEU A 306 15.98 14.91 -17.58
N SER A 307 15.04 14.95 -18.53
CA SER A 307 13.78 15.68 -18.35
C SER A 307 12.75 14.74 -17.70
N ILE A 308 12.13 15.21 -16.63
CA ILE A 308 11.00 14.55 -15.97
C ILE A 308 9.73 15.37 -16.17
N ARG A 309 8.57 14.71 -16.04
CA ARG A 309 7.25 15.36 -16.04
C ARG A 309 6.71 15.41 -14.61
N LEU A 310 6.21 16.57 -14.20
CA LEU A 310 5.65 16.80 -12.87
C LEU A 310 4.12 16.56 -12.86
N ALA A 311 3.53 16.56 -11.67
CA ALA A 311 2.11 16.29 -11.44
C ALA A 311 1.15 17.17 -12.26
N ASP A 312 1.50 18.43 -12.51
CA ASP A 312 0.71 19.39 -13.31
C ASP A 312 0.94 19.23 -14.84
N GLY A 313 1.80 18.30 -15.24
CA GLY A 313 2.20 18.07 -16.62
C GLY A 313 3.36 18.97 -17.11
N SER A 314 3.86 19.89 -16.28
CA SER A 314 5.06 20.65 -16.58
C SER A 314 6.30 19.76 -16.59
N LYS A 315 7.44 20.30 -17.06
CA LYS A 315 8.72 19.58 -17.13
C LYS A 315 9.72 20.17 -16.15
N ALA A 316 10.49 19.30 -15.51
CA ALA A 316 11.66 19.67 -14.72
C ALA A 316 12.91 18.93 -15.21
N ARG A 317 14.09 19.48 -14.91
CA ARG A 317 15.38 18.87 -15.28
C ARG A 317 16.08 18.28 -14.07
N VAL A 318 16.61 17.09 -14.26
CA VAL A 318 17.53 16.41 -13.37
C VAL A 318 18.91 16.45 -14.02
N ASN A 319 19.83 17.16 -13.38
CA ASN A 319 21.16 17.44 -13.95
C ASN A 319 22.25 16.53 -13.37
N ALA A 320 21.92 15.74 -12.35
CA ALA A 320 22.89 14.85 -11.73
C ALA A 320 22.22 13.64 -11.06
N SER A 321 23.00 12.58 -10.87
CA SER A 321 22.61 11.41 -10.09
C SER A 321 23.80 10.83 -9.34
N PHE A 322 23.53 9.99 -8.35
CA PHE A 322 24.55 9.13 -7.75
C PHE A 322 23.94 7.79 -7.30
N GLN A 323 24.79 6.78 -7.13
CA GLN A 323 24.39 5.51 -6.52
C GLN A 323 24.74 5.50 -5.04
N ALA A 324 23.87 4.92 -4.22
CA ALA A 324 24.07 4.78 -2.79
C ALA A 324 23.55 3.44 -2.28
N PHE A 325 24.09 2.99 -1.16
CA PHE A 325 23.52 1.90 -0.40
C PHE A 325 22.28 2.39 0.33
N PHE A 326 21.17 1.70 0.16
CA PHE A 326 19.89 1.99 0.78
C PHE A 326 19.44 0.80 1.63
N SER A 327 18.96 1.05 2.84
CA SER A 327 18.24 0.03 3.62
C SER A 327 17.04 0.64 4.37
N PRO A 328 15.90 -0.09 4.45
CA PRO A 328 14.80 0.30 5.34
C PRO A 328 15.25 0.36 6.81
N TYR A 329 14.65 1.25 7.60
CA TYR A 329 14.97 1.33 9.03
C TYR A 329 14.65 0.02 9.77
N SER A 330 13.55 -0.64 9.40
CA SER A 330 13.12 -1.93 9.98
C SER A 330 13.94 -3.12 9.50
N ALA A 331 14.74 -2.96 8.44
CA ALA A 331 15.57 -4.03 7.88
C ALA A 331 16.95 -3.49 7.50
N PRO A 332 17.75 -3.00 8.47
CA PRO A 332 19.00 -2.30 8.19
C PRO A 332 20.07 -3.19 7.52
N LYS A 333 19.90 -4.52 7.61
CA LYS A 333 20.75 -5.53 6.97
C LYS A 333 20.36 -5.80 5.51
N GLU A 334 19.14 -5.46 5.09
CA GLU A 334 18.69 -5.53 3.70
C GLU A 334 19.20 -4.28 2.97
N SER A 335 20.38 -4.36 2.36
CA SER A 335 20.96 -3.24 1.61
C SER A 335 20.81 -3.43 0.11
N LEU A 336 20.28 -2.42 -0.56
CA LEU A 336 20.16 -2.31 -2.02
C LEU A 336 21.11 -1.23 -2.54
N THR A 337 21.56 -1.35 -3.79
CA THR A 337 22.25 -0.25 -4.47
C THR A 337 21.22 0.52 -5.29
N VAL A 338 20.94 1.75 -4.89
CA VAL A 338 19.88 2.59 -5.45
C VAL A 338 20.49 3.79 -6.14
N ARG A 339 19.98 4.15 -7.33
CA ARG A 339 20.29 5.43 -7.97
C ARG A 339 19.33 6.51 -7.47
N PHE A 340 19.88 7.61 -6.99
CA PHE A 340 19.14 8.82 -6.64
C PHE A 340 19.43 9.92 -7.65
N HIS A 341 18.35 10.54 -8.14
CA HIS A 341 18.38 11.64 -9.09
C HIS A 341 18.24 12.97 -8.35
N ILE A 342 19.19 13.88 -8.57
CA ILE A 342 19.22 15.16 -7.87
C ILE A 342 18.26 16.12 -8.57
N LEU A 343 17.21 16.52 -7.87
CA LEU A 343 16.22 17.50 -8.34
C LEU A 343 16.31 18.78 -7.52
N GLU A 344 16.53 19.90 -8.19
CA GLU A 344 16.55 21.22 -7.56
C GLU A 344 15.16 21.55 -6.98
N GLY A 345 15.14 22.19 -5.80
CA GLY A 345 13.89 22.60 -5.15
C GLY A 345 13.06 21.48 -4.52
N LEU A 346 13.58 20.24 -4.46
CA LEU A 346 12.86 19.10 -3.86
C LEU A 346 12.31 19.43 -2.46
N THR A 347 11.00 19.24 -2.26
CA THR A 347 10.30 19.63 -1.01
C THR A 347 10.58 18.72 0.19
N ALA A 348 11.29 17.62 -0.03
CA ALA A 348 11.82 16.75 1.02
C ALA A 348 13.30 16.41 0.75
N ASP A 349 13.95 15.76 1.72
CA ASP A 349 15.30 15.26 1.52
C ASP A 349 15.33 14.22 0.39
N ILE A 350 14.41 13.25 0.42
CA ILE A 350 14.35 12.13 -0.52
C ILE A 350 12.88 11.80 -0.83
N PHE A 351 12.58 11.53 -2.11
CA PHE A 351 11.41 10.78 -2.52
C PHE A 351 11.84 9.39 -2.98
N LEU A 352 11.17 8.36 -2.47
CA LEU A 352 11.32 6.99 -2.94
C LEU A 352 10.32 6.79 -4.08
N GLY A 353 10.83 6.39 -5.24
CA GLY A 353 10.00 6.04 -6.38
C GLY A 353 9.37 4.66 -6.19
N ARG A 354 8.32 4.42 -6.97
CA ARG A 354 7.50 3.21 -6.94
C ARG A 354 8.32 1.92 -7.00
N GLN A 355 9.26 1.79 -7.93
CA GLN A 355 10.04 0.56 -8.09
C GLN A 355 10.76 0.16 -6.79
N LEU A 356 11.39 1.13 -6.13
CA LEU A 356 12.08 0.90 -4.86
C LEU A 356 11.08 0.60 -3.74
N ILE A 357 9.96 1.33 -3.68
CA ILE A 357 8.88 1.11 -2.71
C ILE A 357 8.37 -0.34 -2.77
N ASP A 358 8.16 -0.85 -3.97
CA ASP A 358 7.68 -2.22 -4.20
C ASP A 358 8.76 -3.25 -3.84
N GLU A 359 9.99 -3.04 -4.29
CA GLU A 359 11.13 -3.93 -4.03
C GLU A 359 11.39 -4.10 -2.52
N ILE A 360 11.36 -3.00 -1.77
CA ILE A 360 11.53 -3.03 -0.31
C ILE A 360 10.23 -3.40 0.41
N GLY A 361 9.11 -3.49 -0.28
CA GLY A 361 7.82 -3.74 0.34
C GLY A 361 7.48 -2.71 1.41
N ALA A 362 7.61 -1.41 1.09
CA ALA A 362 7.55 -0.33 2.08
C ALA A 362 6.27 -0.37 2.93
N PHE A 363 5.11 -0.60 2.29
CA PHE A 363 3.80 -0.63 2.94
C PHE A 363 3.41 -2.00 3.52
N ASN A 364 4.17 -3.05 3.22
CA ASN A 364 3.93 -4.39 3.71
C ASN A 364 5.07 -4.89 4.62
N ARG A 365 6.20 -5.35 4.06
CA ARG A 365 7.36 -5.91 4.75
C ARG A 365 8.01 -4.91 5.70
N ASN A 366 8.12 -3.65 5.27
CA ASN A 366 8.87 -2.62 5.99
C ASN A 366 7.99 -1.50 6.59
N ARG A 367 6.72 -1.80 6.92
CA ARG A 367 5.77 -0.81 7.46
C ARG A 367 6.28 -0.13 8.74
N ALA A 368 7.05 -0.84 9.57
CA ALA A 368 7.65 -0.30 10.80
C ALA A 368 8.68 0.82 10.54
N SER A 369 9.15 0.98 9.30
CA SER A 369 10.01 2.09 8.91
C SER A 369 9.27 3.44 8.89
N PHE A 370 7.95 3.46 8.74
CA PHE A 370 7.19 4.71 8.85
C PHE A 370 7.18 5.24 10.29
N SER A 371 7.47 6.53 10.49
CA SER A 371 7.23 7.20 11.79
C SER A 371 5.72 7.41 11.98
N GLN A 372 5.11 6.85 13.04
CA GLN A 372 3.66 6.88 13.35
C GLN A 372 3.01 8.25 13.04
N SER A 373 1.88 8.32 12.33
CA SER A 373 0.52 8.09 12.85
C SER A 373 -0.22 6.93 12.15
N LEU A 374 -0.37 5.83 12.89
CA LEU A 374 -1.42 4.83 12.72
C LEU A 374 -1.88 4.50 14.14
N GLU A 375 -2.45 5.50 14.82
CA GLU A 375 -3.21 5.28 16.04
C GLU A 375 -4.51 4.54 15.68
N LYS A 376 -4.38 3.22 15.52
CA LYS A 376 -5.45 2.23 15.73
C LYS A 376 -4.75 0.89 16.01
N SER A 377 -4.67 0.56 17.30
CA SER A 377 -4.45 -0.75 17.93
C SER A 377 -3.49 -1.74 17.22
N MET A 378 -2.31 -1.97 17.80
CA MET A 378 -1.34 -3.02 17.41
C MET A 378 -1.73 -4.44 17.91
N PHE A 379 -3.02 -4.72 18.06
CA PHE A 379 -3.50 -6.07 18.34
C PHE A 379 -4.36 -6.53 17.19
N TYR A 380 -3.94 -7.63 16.55
CA TYR A 380 -4.78 -8.33 15.60
C TYR A 380 -5.77 -9.20 16.37
N ASN A 381 -7.05 -9.11 16.05
CA ASN A 381 -8.05 -10.00 16.59
C ASN A 381 -7.94 -11.37 15.90
N LEU A 382 -8.09 -12.44 16.67
CA LEU A 382 -8.25 -13.80 16.18
C LEU A 382 -9.52 -14.36 16.81
N ASN A 383 -10.59 -14.53 16.04
CA ASN A 383 -11.92 -14.79 16.61
C ASN A 383 -12.14 -16.27 16.96
N VAL A 384 -11.42 -17.20 16.32
CA VAL A 384 -11.46 -18.63 16.66
C VAL A 384 -10.64 -18.92 17.92
N ALA A 385 -11.19 -18.61 19.09
CA ALA A 385 -10.67 -19.09 20.38
C ALA A 385 -11.71 -19.70 21.32
N THR A 386 -12.92 -19.99 20.85
CA THR A 386 -13.93 -20.70 21.66
C THR A 386 -13.70 -22.21 21.74
N LEU A 387 -12.62 -22.75 21.14
CA LEU A 387 -12.26 -24.18 21.21
C LEU A 387 -10.80 -24.45 21.63
N LEU A 388 -10.03 -23.42 22.00
CA LEU A 388 -8.67 -23.60 22.55
C LEU A 388 -8.72 -23.90 24.05
N SER A 389 -9.36 -25.01 24.40
CA SER A 389 -9.16 -25.68 25.69
C SER A 389 -9.28 -27.19 25.52
N LYS A 390 -8.18 -27.85 25.17
CA LYS A 390 -7.86 -29.08 25.88
C LYS A 390 -6.69 -28.75 26.81
N PRO A 391 -6.83 -28.90 28.14
CA PRO A 391 -5.67 -28.92 29.00
C PRO A 391 -4.81 -30.11 28.57
N SER A 392 -3.52 -29.88 28.41
CA SER A 392 -2.52 -30.95 28.52
C SER A 392 -2.67 -31.56 29.91
N GLY A 393 -3.39 -32.67 30.00
CA GLY A 393 -3.43 -33.49 31.19
C GLY A 393 -2.04 -34.08 31.43
N ASN A 394 -1.36 -33.60 32.46
CA ASN A 394 -0.27 -34.31 33.09
C ASN A 394 -0.84 -35.56 33.79
N SER A 395 -0.54 -36.74 33.25
CA SER A 395 -0.15 -37.96 33.98
C SER A 395 0.13 -39.08 32.98
#